data_AF-A0A165Y7N4-F1
#
_entry.id   AF-A0A165Y7N4-F1
#
_cell.length_a   1.000
_cell.length_b   1.000
_cell.length_c   1.000
_cell.angle_alpha   90.00
_cell.angle_beta   90.00
_cell.angle_gamma   90.00
#
_symmetry.space_group_name_H-M   'P 1'
#
loop_
_entity.id
_entity.type
_entity.pdbx_description
1 polymer ?
#
loop_
_entity_poly.entity_id
_entity_poly.type
_entity_poly.pdbx_seq_one_letter_code
_entity_poly.pdbx_strand_id
1 'polypeptide(L)'
;MTLTQPLRRSARNSGPSNIPDRDPVPDPDEVILVYPPSGRGSVNITNGDVGRLAPGDYLNDSLIEFGLKIWLDGLRETQPDLADQIHLFSSFFYKKLGSKYLSVETGYPSVRKWTSKINIFDKKYLIIPINEKYVFAIKE
;
A
#
# COMPACT_ATOMS: atom_id res chain seq x y z
N MET A 1 40.22 60.77 35.57
CA MET A 1 40.53 60.30 34.21
C MET A 1 39.21 60.19 33.43
N THR A 2 39.03 61.12 32.49
CA THR A 2 38.27 61.10 31.21
C THR A 2 36.93 60.36 31.01
N LEU A 3 35.93 61.14 30.59
CA LEU A 3 34.69 60.82 29.86
C LEU A 3 34.92 60.23 28.45
N THR A 4 34.06 59.32 27.95
CA THR A 4 33.37 59.40 26.62
C THR A 4 32.30 58.30 26.41
N GLN A 5 31.11 58.66 25.88
CA GLN A 5 30.12 57.78 25.21
C GLN A 5 30.38 57.74 23.68
N PRO A 6 29.52 57.15 22.81
CA PRO A 6 29.15 55.73 22.62
C PRO A 6 29.33 55.29 21.14
N LEU A 7 28.98 54.05 20.74
CA LEU A 7 28.72 53.74 19.32
C LEU A 7 27.54 52.77 19.11
N ARG A 8 26.73 53.15 18.12
CA ARG A 8 25.42 52.61 17.69
C ARG A 8 25.52 51.27 16.93
N ARG A 9 24.45 50.47 17.10
CA ARG A 9 23.75 49.53 16.19
C ARG A 9 24.53 48.84 15.06
N SER A 10 24.35 47.52 14.97
CA SER A 10 23.91 46.90 13.71
C SER A 10 23.07 45.64 13.98
N ALA A 11 21.77 45.74 13.72
CA ALA A 11 20.90 44.58 13.54
C ALA A 11 21.23 43.99 12.16
N ARG A 12 21.60 42.71 12.10
CA ARG A 12 21.77 42.02 10.81
C ARG A 12 20.41 41.92 10.14
N ASN A 13 20.23 42.74 9.13
CA ASN A 13 19.13 42.68 8.17
C ASN A 13 19.39 41.45 7.27
N SER A 14 18.82 40.30 7.60
CA SER A 14 18.74 39.17 6.67
C SER A 14 17.62 39.47 5.68
N GLY A 15 18.00 39.94 4.49
CA GLY A 15 17.08 40.14 3.36
C GLY A 15 16.39 38.83 2.94
N PRO A 16 15.31 38.92 2.15
CA PRO A 16 14.57 37.75 1.72
C PRO A 16 15.48 36.86 0.86
N SER A 17 15.72 35.64 1.33
CA SER A 17 16.37 34.60 0.53
C SER A 17 15.42 34.21 -0.60
N ASN A 18 15.72 34.64 -1.82
CA ASN A 18 15.11 34.13 -3.06
C ASN A 18 15.56 32.68 -3.29
N ILE A 19 15.07 31.76 -2.46
CA ILE A 19 15.03 30.35 -2.80
C ILE A 19 13.78 30.22 -3.68
N PRO A 20 13.89 29.82 -4.97
CA PRO A 20 12.70 29.53 -5.75
C PRO A 20 11.88 28.51 -4.97
N ASP A 21 10.58 28.77 -4.80
CA ASP A 21 9.61 27.87 -4.16
C ASP A 21 9.86 26.47 -4.72
N ARG A 22 10.57 25.64 -3.95
CA ARG A 22 10.66 24.23 -4.28
C ARG A 22 9.30 23.70 -3.93
N ASP A 23 8.60 23.17 -4.92
CA ASP A 23 7.37 22.43 -4.67
C ASP A 23 7.61 21.51 -3.47
N PRO A 24 6.72 21.54 -2.46
CA PRO A 24 6.91 20.73 -1.27
C PRO A 24 7.06 19.28 -1.71
N VAL A 25 8.10 18.62 -1.19
CA VAL A 25 8.30 17.18 -1.43
C VAL A 25 7.03 16.47 -0.95
N PRO A 26 6.34 15.70 -1.82
CA PRO A 26 5.12 15.02 -1.43
C PRO A 26 5.37 14.13 -0.21
N ASP A 27 4.46 14.15 0.75
CA ASP A 27 4.53 13.28 1.92
C ASP A 27 4.38 11.82 1.45
N PRO A 28 5.37 10.93 1.67
CA PRO A 28 5.30 9.55 1.23
C PRO A 28 4.14 8.76 1.84
N ASP A 29 3.61 9.19 2.98
CA ASP A 29 2.50 8.53 3.68
C ASP A 29 1.13 9.10 3.28
N GLU A 30 1.08 10.17 2.48
CA GLU A 30 -0.18 10.74 1.99
C GLU A 30 -0.87 9.75 1.06
N VAL A 31 -2.11 9.39 1.41
CA VAL A 31 -2.98 8.54 0.59
C VAL A 31 -3.52 9.35 -0.58
N ILE A 32 -3.15 8.96 -1.80
CA ILE A 32 -3.56 9.60 -3.04
C ILE A 32 -4.71 8.88 -3.74
N LEU A 33 -4.92 7.60 -3.41
CA LEU A 33 -5.98 6.79 -3.99
C LEU A 33 -6.46 5.72 -3.01
N VAL A 34 -7.77 5.50 -2.97
CA VAL A 34 -8.42 4.41 -2.24
C VAL A 34 -9.20 3.58 -3.24
N TYR A 35 -8.96 2.27 -3.29
CA TYR A 35 -9.59 1.38 -4.27
C TYR A 35 -10.09 0.05 -3.67
N PRO A 36 -11.33 -0.40 -3.95
CA PRO A 36 -12.37 0.38 -4.61
C PRO A 36 -12.75 1.63 -3.78
N PRO A 37 -13.34 2.68 -4.41
CA PRO A 37 -13.67 3.94 -3.74
C PRO A 37 -14.65 3.78 -2.57
N SER A 38 -15.40 2.68 -2.56
CA SER A 38 -16.34 2.33 -1.51
C SER A 38 -16.38 0.82 -1.33
N GLY A 39 -16.71 0.37 -0.12
CA GLY A 39 -16.82 -1.05 0.20
C GLY A 39 -15.78 -1.52 1.21
N ARG A 40 -15.90 -2.79 1.61
CA ARG A 40 -14.94 -3.42 2.53
C ARG A 40 -13.73 -3.91 1.75
N GLY A 41 -12.55 -3.80 2.37
CA GLY A 41 -11.30 -4.27 1.77
C GLY A 41 -10.76 -3.33 0.70
N SER A 42 -10.93 -2.02 0.88
CA SER A 42 -10.22 -1.03 0.09
C SER A 42 -8.71 -1.08 0.40
N VAL A 43 -7.90 -0.90 -0.64
CA VAL A 43 -6.47 -0.66 -0.53
C VAL A 43 -6.20 0.83 -0.68
N ASN A 44 -5.34 1.35 0.19
CA ASN A 44 -4.86 2.72 0.12
C ASN A 44 -3.53 2.72 -0.64
N ILE A 45 -3.40 3.63 -1.59
CA ILE A 45 -2.18 3.88 -2.34
C ILE A 45 -1.65 5.24 -1.91
N THR A 46 -0.40 5.26 -1.45
CA THR A 46 0.27 6.49 -1.02
C THR A 46 1.24 7.03 -2.08
N ASN A 47 1.73 8.26 -1.90
CA ASN A 47 2.82 8.78 -2.73
C ASN A 47 4.06 7.88 -2.69
N GLY A 48 4.38 7.27 -1.54
CA GLY A 48 5.48 6.33 -1.39
C GLY A 48 5.30 5.07 -2.24
N ASP A 49 4.06 4.58 -2.38
CA ASP A 49 3.74 3.46 -3.26
C ASP A 49 4.02 3.80 -4.73
N VAL A 50 3.67 5.01 -5.18
CA VAL A 50 3.93 5.44 -6.57
C VAL A 50 5.42 5.38 -6.91
N GLY A 51 6.29 5.73 -5.96
CA GLY A 51 7.74 5.60 -6.15
C GLY A 51 8.19 4.19 -6.51
N ARG A 52 7.47 3.15 -6.05
CA ARG A 52 7.77 1.73 -6.31
C ARG A 52 7.38 1.25 -7.71
N LEU A 53 6.68 2.09 -8.50
CA LEU A 53 6.38 1.82 -9.90
C LEU A 53 7.57 2.16 -10.83
N ALA A 54 8.62 2.78 -10.30
CA ALA A 54 9.81 3.12 -11.08
C ALA A 54 10.51 1.84 -11.60
N PRO A 55 11.09 1.88 -12.82
CA PRO A 55 11.84 0.75 -13.35
C PRO A 55 12.99 0.34 -12.41
N GLY A 56 13.09 -0.96 -12.13
CA GLY A 56 14.14 -1.53 -11.28
C GLY A 56 13.78 -1.63 -9.79
N ASP A 57 12.64 -1.07 -9.38
CA ASP A 57 12.09 -1.27 -8.03
C ASP A 57 11.14 -2.47 -7.95
N TYR A 58 11.01 -3.04 -6.75
CA TYR A 58 10.01 -4.08 -6.49
C TYR A 58 8.67 -3.46 -6.12
N LEU A 59 7.59 -3.95 -6.73
CA LEU A 59 6.24 -3.66 -6.28
C LEU A 59 6.08 -4.07 -4.80
N ASN A 60 5.26 -3.33 -4.07
CA ASN A 60 4.88 -3.72 -2.72
C ASN A 60 3.50 -4.39 -2.70
N ASP A 61 3.09 -4.83 -1.53
CA ASP A 61 1.84 -5.57 -1.35
C ASP A 61 0.60 -4.73 -1.73
N SER A 62 0.60 -3.43 -1.42
CA SER A 62 -0.50 -2.51 -1.74
C SER A 62 -0.71 -2.37 -3.24
N LEU A 63 0.38 -2.17 -4.01
CA LEU A 63 0.31 -2.05 -5.47
C LEU A 63 -0.16 -3.34 -6.15
N ILE A 64 0.25 -4.49 -5.62
CA ILE A 64 -0.17 -5.79 -6.18
C ILE A 64 -1.63 -6.07 -5.87
N GLU A 65 -2.05 -5.82 -4.63
CA GLU A 65 -3.45 -5.95 -4.26
C GLU A 65 -4.33 -5.00 -5.08
N PHE A 66 -3.86 -3.78 -5.33
CA PHE A 66 -4.53 -2.81 -6.19
C PHE A 66 -4.66 -3.29 -7.64
N GLY A 67 -3.56 -3.72 -8.25
CA GLY A 67 -3.56 -4.21 -9.63
C GLY A 67 -4.48 -5.42 -9.83
N LEU A 68 -4.49 -6.36 -8.87
CA LEU A 68 -5.36 -7.54 -8.92
C LEU A 68 -6.83 -7.18 -8.76
N LYS A 69 -7.17 -6.17 -7.95
CA LYS A 69 -8.55 -5.69 -7.82
C LYS A 69 -9.03 -5.02 -9.11
N ILE A 70 -8.21 -4.16 -9.71
CA ILE A 70 -8.55 -3.54 -11.02
C ILE A 70 -8.77 -4.63 -12.07
N TRP A 71 -7.86 -5.60 -12.15
CA TRP A 71 -7.99 -6.70 -13.10
C TRP A 71 -9.29 -7.49 -12.89
N LEU A 72 -9.62 -7.84 -11.64
CA LEU A 72 -10.84 -8.59 -11.33
C LEU A 72 -12.11 -7.77 -11.62
N ASP A 73 -12.08 -6.46 -11.38
CA ASP A 73 -13.22 -5.58 -11.71
C ASP A 73 -13.39 -5.45 -13.22
N GLY A 74 -12.31 -5.28 -14.00
CA GLY A 74 -12.37 -5.33 -15.47
C GLY A 74 -12.83 -6.68 -16.01
N LEU A 75 -12.46 -7.78 -15.33
CA LEU A 75 -12.98 -9.10 -15.65
C LEU A 75 -14.49 -9.19 -15.36
N ARG A 76 -14.97 -8.55 -14.28
CA ARG A 76 -16.40 -8.52 -13.96
C ARG A 76 -17.21 -7.74 -15.00
N GLU A 77 -16.64 -6.70 -15.60
CA GLU A 77 -17.27 -5.93 -16.69
C GLU A 77 -17.38 -6.74 -17.99
N THR A 78 -16.39 -7.57 -18.29
CA THR A 78 -16.30 -8.32 -19.56
C THR A 78 -16.84 -9.76 -19.47
N GLN A 79 -16.69 -10.40 -18.31
CA GLN A 79 -17.00 -11.80 -18.03
C GLN A 79 -17.47 -11.97 -16.57
N PRO A 80 -18.67 -11.46 -16.21
CA PRO A 80 -19.16 -11.46 -14.83
C PRO A 80 -19.25 -12.86 -14.22
N ASP A 81 -19.70 -13.86 -14.98
CA ASP A 81 -19.81 -15.25 -14.51
C ASP A 81 -18.45 -15.85 -14.14
N LEU A 82 -17.38 -15.47 -14.86
CA LEU A 82 -16.03 -15.92 -14.53
C LEU A 82 -15.48 -15.17 -13.32
N ALA A 83 -15.70 -13.86 -13.24
CA ALA A 83 -15.27 -13.05 -12.09
C ALA A 83 -15.89 -13.57 -10.78
N ASP A 84 -17.16 -14.00 -10.80
CA ASP A 84 -17.82 -14.56 -9.62
C ASP A 84 -17.31 -15.95 -9.24
N GLN A 85 -16.61 -16.66 -10.12
CA GLN A 85 -15.92 -17.92 -9.81
C GLN A 85 -14.54 -17.70 -9.17
N ILE A 86 -14.07 -16.45 -9.07
CA ILE A 86 -12.75 -16.10 -8.53
C ILE A 86 -12.92 -15.49 -7.13
N HIS A 87 -12.08 -15.90 -6.19
CA HIS A 87 -11.89 -15.16 -4.94
C HIS A 87 -10.44 -14.69 -4.81
N LEU A 88 -10.28 -13.38 -4.63
CA LEU A 88 -9.00 -12.74 -4.39
C LEU A 88 -8.81 -12.53 -2.88
N PHE A 89 -7.78 -13.14 -2.32
CA PHE A 89 -7.30 -12.87 -0.96
C PHE A 89 -6.33 -11.68 -0.95
N SER A 90 -6.28 -10.95 0.17
CA SER A 90 -5.17 -10.03 0.42
C SER A 90 -3.88 -10.81 0.70
N SER A 91 -2.72 -10.23 0.36
CA SER A 91 -1.39 -10.82 0.58
C SER A 91 -1.08 -11.15 2.04
N PHE A 92 -1.79 -10.50 2.98
CA PHE A 92 -1.71 -10.81 4.41
C PHE A 92 -2.31 -12.17 4.77
N PHE A 93 -3.20 -12.74 3.95
CA PHE A 93 -3.81 -14.03 4.22
C PHE A 93 -2.75 -15.12 4.39
N TYR A 94 -1.84 -15.23 3.42
CA TYR A 94 -0.77 -16.23 3.47
C TYR A 94 0.21 -15.95 4.60
N LYS A 95 0.59 -14.68 4.83
CA LYS A 95 1.46 -14.29 5.95
C LYS A 95 0.87 -14.68 7.30
N LYS A 96 -0.44 -14.54 7.46
CA LYS A 96 -1.15 -14.88 8.70
C LYS A 96 -1.32 -16.38 8.88
N LEU A 97 -1.62 -17.09 7.79
CA LEU A 97 -1.73 -18.54 7.76
C LEU A 97 -0.38 -19.23 8.03
N GLY A 98 0.70 -18.67 7.48
CA GLY A 98 2.03 -19.26 7.44
C GLY A 98 3.04 -18.67 8.42
N SER A 99 2.63 -18.15 9.58
CA SER A 99 3.58 -17.70 10.62
C SER A 99 4.39 -18.89 11.17
N LYS A 100 5.43 -19.28 10.42
CA LYS A 100 6.52 -20.27 10.51
C LYS A 100 6.48 -21.51 11.40
N TYR A 101 5.52 -21.70 12.31
CA TYR A 101 5.55 -22.78 13.30
C TYR A 101 4.15 -23.26 13.72
N LEU A 102 3.10 -22.90 12.98
CA LEU A 102 1.73 -23.27 13.32
C LEU A 102 1.37 -24.61 12.66
N SER A 103 1.04 -25.61 13.47
CA SER A 103 0.31 -26.80 13.03
C SER A 103 -1.00 -26.38 12.33
N VAL A 104 -1.57 -27.26 11.51
CA VAL A 104 -2.89 -27.05 10.89
C VAL A 104 -3.93 -26.59 11.92
N GLU A 105 -3.84 -27.11 13.15
CA GLU A 105 -4.72 -26.78 14.27
C GLU A 105 -4.59 -25.34 14.78
N THR A 106 -3.44 -24.70 14.61
CA THR A 106 -3.16 -23.35 15.11
C THR A 106 -3.14 -22.30 14.01
N GLY A 107 -2.88 -22.70 12.75
CA GLY A 107 -2.91 -21.83 11.58
C GLY A 107 -4.34 -21.43 11.17
N TYR A 108 -5.25 -22.40 11.06
CA TYR A 108 -6.63 -22.13 10.62
C TYR A 108 -7.40 -21.14 11.50
N PRO A 109 -7.37 -21.21 12.85
CA PRO A 109 -8.04 -20.24 13.71
C PRO A 109 -7.66 -18.78 13.42
N SER A 110 -6.42 -18.53 12.97
CA SER A 110 -5.92 -17.18 12.69
C SER A 110 -6.55 -16.53 11.45
N VAL A 111 -7.04 -17.34 10.51
CA VAL A 111 -7.65 -16.88 9.26
C VAL A 111 -9.13 -17.25 9.13
N ARG A 112 -9.71 -18.01 10.08
CA ARG A 112 -11.12 -18.45 10.04
C ARG A 112 -12.13 -17.32 9.74
N LYS A 113 -11.88 -16.10 10.24
CA LYS A 113 -12.78 -14.96 10.00
C LYS A 113 -12.72 -14.42 8.57
N TRP A 114 -11.63 -14.67 7.84
CA TRP A 114 -11.44 -14.18 6.47
C TRP A 114 -12.41 -14.80 5.48
N THR A 115 -12.80 -16.06 5.72
CA THR A 115 -13.79 -16.77 4.91
C THR A 115 -15.18 -16.78 5.56
N SER A 116 -15.40 -16.07 6.67
CA SER A 116 -16.65 -16.14 7.44
C SER A 116 -17.90 -15.65 6.68
N LYS A 117 -17.71 -14.85 5.62
CA LYS A 117 -18.79 -14.26 4.80
C LYS A 117 -18.80 -14.76 3.37
N ILE A 118 -17.96 -15.74 3.04
CA ILE A 118 -17.83 -16.26 1.69
C ILE A 118 -17.60 -17.77 1.73
N ASN A 119 -18.37 -18.51 0.94
CA ASN A 119 -18.07 -19.91 0.71
C ASN A 119 -16.99 -20.03 -0.38
N ILE A 120 -15.74 -20.27 0.03
CA ILE A 120 -14.62 -20.40 -0.90
C ILE A 120 -14.66 -21.71 -1.69
N PHE A 121 -15.43 -22.71 -1.26
CA PHE A 121 -15.57 -23.98 -1.97
C PHE A 121 -16.49 -23.89 -3.19
N ASP A 122 -17.30 -22.83 -3.29
CA ASP A 122 -18.11 -22.53 -4.48
C ASP A 122 -17.30 -21.79 -5.56
N LYS A 123 -16.03 -21.45 -5.26
CA LYS A 123 -15.15 -20.74 -6.18
C LYS A 123 -14.30 -21.75 -6.94
N LYS A 124 -14.09 -21.46 -8.23
CA LYS A 124 -13.23 -22.27 -9.10
C LYS A 124 -11.76 -21.89 -8.94
N TYR A 125 -11.48 -20.63 -8.62
CA TYR A 125 -10.12 -20.10 -8.48
C TYR A 125 -9.98 -19.31 -7.18
N LEU A 126 -8.90 -19.57 -6.45
CA LEU A 126 -8.48 -18.80 -5.27
C LEU A 126 -7.15 -18.13 -5.57
N ILE A 127 -7.14 -16.81 -5.69
CA ILE A 127 -5.91 -16.05 -5.92
C ILE A 127 -5.36 -15.62 -4.56
N ILE A 128 -4.17 -16.13 -4.22
CA ILE A 128 -3.47 -15.80 -2.98
C ILE A 128 -2.11 -15.19 -3.35
N PRO A 129 -1.97 -13.86 -3.31
CA PRO A 129 -0.68 -13.22 -3.57
C PRO A 129 0.33 -13.58 -2.47
N ILE A 130 1.47 -14.13 -2.86
CA ILE A 130 2.56 -14.49 -1.94
C ILE A 130 3.77 -13.61 -2.25
N ASN A 131 4.21 -12.86 -1.23
CA ASN A 131 5.45 -12.10 -1.27
C ASN A 131 6.53 -12.88 -0.48
N GLU A 132 7.31 -13.69 -1.18
CA GLU A 132 8.44 -14.43 -0.61
C GLU A 132 9.75 -13.75 -1.04
N LYS A 133 10.34 -12.96 -0.13
CA LYS A 133 11.69 -12.38 -0.30
C LYS A 133 11.91 -11.71 -1.67
N TYR A 134 11.03 -10.76 -2.03
CA TYR A 134 11.08 -10.00 -3.29
C TYR A 134 10.71 -10.79 -4.56
N VAL A 135 10.23 -12.02 -4.42
CA VAL A 135 9.66 -12.80 -5.53
C VAL A 135 8.15 -12.95 -5.30
N PHE A 136 7.37 -12.55 -6.30
CA PHE A 136 5.93 -12.81 -6.34
C PHE A 136 5.68 -14.13 -7.05
N ALA A 137 4.92 -15.01 -6.40
CA ALA A 137 4.44 -16.24 -7.00
C ALA A 137 2.91 -16.28 -6.94
N ILE A 138 2.29 -16.59 -8.07
CA ILE A 138 0.87 -16.95 -8.13
C ILE A 138 0.83 -18.49 -8.07
N LYS A 139 0.18 -19.05 -7.05
CA LYS A 139 -0.12 -20.48 -7.01
C LYS A 139 -1.52 -20.70 -7.58
N GLU A 140 -1.59 -21.45 -8.66
CA GLU A 140 -2.81 -22.00 -9.23
C GLU A 140 -3.31 -23.21 -8.43
#